data_AF-A0A925FRC2-F1
#
_entry.id   AF-A0A925FRC2-F1
#
_cell.length_a   1.000
_cell.length_b   1.000
_cell.length_c   1.000
_cell.angle_alpha   90.00
_cell.angle_beta   90.00
_cell.angle_gamma   90.00
#
_symmetry.space_group_name_H-M   'P 1'
#
loop_
_entity.id
_entity.type
_entity.pdbx_description
1 polymer ?
#
loop_
_entity_poly.entity_id
_entity_poly.type
_entity_poly.pdbx_seq_one_letter_code
_entity_poly.pdbx_strand_id
1 'polypeptide(L)'
;MSENRKTKLSSISRAATLEQIGEFWDTHSLDDHWGETREADFTVRALQRRRITVDPILYQELEAEANIRGVVPETLANLWLAEKLHASK
;
A
#
# COMPACT_ATOMS: atom_id res chain seq x y z
N MET A 1 -6.26 10.13 -41.18
CA MET A 1 -7.43 10.35 -40.31
C MET A 1 -6.94 10.27 -38.88
N SER A 2 -6.99 11.36 -38.10
CA SER A 2 -6.59 11.31 -36.69
C SER A 2 -7.75 10.80 -35.87
N GLU A 3 -7.56 9.63 -35.28
CA GLU A 3 -8.50 8.99 -34.37
C GLU A 3 -8.63 9.85 -33.10
N ASN A 4 -9.85 10.34 -32.87
CA ASN A 4 -10.18 11.22 -31.75
C ASN A 4 -10.13 10.42 -30.45
N ARG A 5 -8.98 10.38 -29.78
CA ARG A 5 -8.80 9.70 -28.49
C ARG A 5 -9.55 10.47 -27.40
N LYS A 6 -10.87 10.28 -27.31
CA LYS A 6 -11.70 10.81 -26.23
C LYS A 6 -11.13 10.29 -24.91
N THR A 7 -10.56 11.18 -24.11
CA THR A 7 -10.07 10.87 -22.76
C THR A 7 -11.25 10.30 -21.97
N LYS A 8 -11.13 9.04 -21.53
CA LYS A 8 -12.22 8.36 -20.82
C LYS A 8 -12.31 8.95 -19.42
N LEU A 9 -13.30 9.82 -19.21
CA LEU A 9 -13.59 10.41 -17.91
C LEU A 9 -14.24 9.38 -16.97
N SER A 10 -14.05 9.57 -15.67
CA SER A 10 -14.80 8.85 -14.64
C SER A 10 -16.31 9.16 -14.74
N SER A 11 -17.15 8.24 -14.27
CA SER A 11 -18.61 8.37 -14.39
C SER A 11 -19.20 9.45 -13.49
N ILE A 12 -18.78 9.48 -12.21
CA ILE A 12 -19.31 10.40 -11.20
C ILE A 12 -18.49 11.69 -11.16
N SER A 13 -17.20 11.60 -10.83
CA SER A 13 -16.34 12.79 -10.67
C SER A 13 -15.94 13.48 -11.99
N ARG A 14 -16.29 12.92 -13.15
CA ARG A 14 -15.96 13.44 -14.49
C ARG A 14 -14.48 13.81 -14.68
N ALA A 15 -13.60 13.15 -13.95
CA ALA A 15 -12.17 13.43 -13.89
C ALA A 15 -11.37 12.50 -14.83
N ALA A 16 -10.22 12.98 -15.31
CA ALA A 16 -9.38 12.25 -16.26
C ALA A 16 -8.18 11.55 -15.58
N THR A 17 -7.78 11.97 -14.38
CA THR A 17 -6.65 11.40 -13.62
C THR A 17 -7.10 10.93 -12.23
N LEU A 18 -6.30 10.06 -11.60
CA LEU A 18 -6.59 9.55 -10.26
C LEU A 18 -6.56 10.66 -9.21
N GLU A 19 -5.64 11.61 -9.34
CA GLU A 19 -5.49 12.76 -8.44
C GLU A 19 -6.75 13.64 -8.47
N GLN A 20 -7.27 13.92 -9.67
CA GLN A 20 -8.51 14.69 -9.85
C GLN A 20 -9.74 13.95 -9.31
N ILE A 21 -9.76 12.61 -9.41
CA ILE A 21 -10.82 11.80 -8.79
C ILE A 21 -10.76 11.93 -7.26
N GLY A 22 -9.55 11.90 -6.69
CA GLY A 22 -9.34 12.08 -5.24
C GLY A 22 -9.81 13.45 -4.75
N GLU A 23 -9.36 14.53 -5.41
CA GLU A 23 -9.73 15.91 -5.04
C GLU A 23 -11.24 16.15 -5.05
N PHE A 24 -11.96 15.51 -5.98
CA PHE A 24 -13.43 15.53 -5.99
C PHE A 24 -14.00 14.87 -4.72
N TRP A 25 -13.57 13.66 -4.38
CA TRP A 25 -14.10 12.92 -3.22
C TRP A 25 -13.61 13.43 -1.87
N ASP A 26 -12.54 14.23 -1.81
CA ASP A 26 -12.12 14.93 -0.60
C ASP A 26 -13.15 15.99 -0.15
N THR A 27 -13.95 16.50 -1.09
CA THR A 27 -14.93 17.55 -0.85
C THR A 27 -16.39 17.11 -1.03
N HIS A 28 -16.65 15.92 -1.56
CA HIS A 28 -17.98 15.38 -1.83
C HIS A 28 -18.22 14.11 -1.01
N SER A 29 -19.38 14.02 -0.35
CA SER A 29 -19.75 12.81 0.37
C SER A 29 -20.15 11.71 -0.60
N LEU A 30 -19.75 10.46 -0.31
CA LEU A 30 -20.22 9.29 -1.04
C LEU A 30 -21.74 9.13 -0.93
N ASP A 31 -22.32 9.49 0.22
CA ASP A 31 -23.74 9.34 0.50
C ASP A 31 -24.61 10.13 -0.49
N ASP A 32 -24.14 11.33 -0.88
CA ASP A 32 -24.84 12.21 -1.83
C ASP A 32 -24.93 11.61 -3.25
N HIS A 33 -24.04 10.67 -3.55
CA HIS A 33 -23.93 10.01 -4.86
C HIS A 33 -24.26 8.51 -4.80
N TRP A 34 -24.77 8.00 -3.67
CA TRP A 34 -24.97 6.56 -3.47
C TRP A 34 -25.82 5.91 -4.58
N GLY A 35 -26.88 6.59 -5.04
CA GLY A 35 -27.75 6.13 -6.12
C GLY A 35 -27.11 6.09 -7.51
N GLU A 36 -25.96 6.75 -7.70
CA GLU A 36 -25.16 6.74 -8.93
C GLU A 36 -24.04 5.69 -8.89
N THR A 37 -23.83 5.06 -7.73
CA THR A 37 -22.85 3.99 -7.56
C THR A 37 -23.40 2.64 -8.03
N ARG A 38 -22.49 1.69 -8.21
CA ARG A 38 -22.84 0.29 -8.49
C ARG A 38 -22.09 -0.61 -7.55
N GLU A 39 -22.70 -1.73 -7.21
CA GLU A 39 -22.03 -2.78 -6.45
C GLU A 39 -20.77 -3.24 -7.20
N ALA A 40 -19.69 -3.42 -6.45
CA ALA A 40 -18.39 -3.81 -6.96
C ALA A 40 -17.85 -4.97 -6.14
N ASP A 41 -17.78 -6.14 -6.77
CA ASP A 41 -17.14 -7.31 -6.18
C ASP A 41 -15.62 -7.23 -6.35
N PHE A 42 -14.89 -7.30 -5.24
CA PHE A 42 -13.44 -7.42 -5.25
C PHE A 42 -12.96 -8.34 -4.14
N THR A 43 -11.89 -9.07 -4.40
CA THR A 43 -11.25 -9.94 -3.41
C THR A 43 -10.03 -9.25 -2.84
N VAL A 44 -10.04 -8.96 -1.54
CA VAL A 44 -8.85 -8.49 -0.83
C VAL A 44 -8.07 -9.69 -0.32
N ARG A 45 -6.89 -9.95 -0.92
CA ARG A 45 -5.94 -10.94 -0.37
C ARG A 45 -5.07 -10.27 0.69
N ALA A 46 -5.65 -10.00 1.86
CA ALA A 46 -4.88 -9.55 3.02
C ALA A 46 -4.38 -10.78 3.81
N LEU A 47 -3.11 -11.16 3.61
CA LEU A 47 -2.49 -12.14 4.50
C LEU A 47 -2.39 -11.55 5.90
N GLN A 48 -2.81 -12.31 6.92
CA GLN A 48 -2.67 -11.89 8.30
C GLN A 48 -1.19 -11.85 8.68
N ARG A 49 -0.63 -10.64 8.77
CA ARG A 49 0.76 -10.42 9.19
C ARG A 49 0.81 -10.31 10.71
N ARG A 50 1.66 -11.12 11.35
CA ARG A 50 2.06 -10.89 12.75
C ARG A 50 3.15 -9.82 12.74
N ARG A 51 2.99 -8.78 13.55
CA ARG A 51 3.95 -7.67 13.64
C ARG A 51 4.51 -7.60 15.05
N ILE A 52 5.79 -7.32 15.14
CA ILE A 52 6.50 -7.01 16.39
C ILE A 52 7.04 -5.60 16.23
N THR A 53 6.78 -4.74 17.22
CA THR A 53 7.36 -3.40 17.28
C THR A 53 8.82 -3.49 17.72
N VAL A 54 9.71 -2.86 16.96
CA VAL A 54 11.13 -2.75 17.27
C VAL A 54 11.39 -1.37 17.86
N ASP A 55 12.29 -1.27 18.83
CA ASP A 55 12.73 0.02 19.36
C ASP A 55 13.28 0.92 18.22
N PRO A 56 12.97 2.24 18.20
CA PRO A 56 13.37 3.11 17.10
C PRO A 56 14.88 3.20 16.88
N ILE A 57 15.69 3.16 17.94
CA ILE A 57 17.15 3.23 17.84
C ILE A 57 17.67 1.91 17.26
N LEU A 58 17.17 0.79 17.78
CA LEU A 58 17.51 -0.54 17.26
C LEU A 58 17.11 -0.70 15.79
N TYR A 59 15.98 -0.14 15.39
CA TYR A 59 15.54 -0.18 13.99
C TYR A 59 16.49 0.60 13.06
N GLN A 60 17.01 1.75 13.50
CA GLN A 60 18.00 2.51 12.72
C GLN A 60 19.29 1.72 12.52
N GLU A 61 19.77 1.03 13.56
CA GLU A 61 20.94 0.17 13.46
C GLU A 61 20.70 -1.01 12.51
N LEU A 62 19.54 -1.66 12.63
CA LEU A 62 19.12 -2.74 11.72
C LEU A 62 19.06 -2.26 10.27
N GLU A 63 18.51 -1.07 10.02
CA GLU A 63 18.40 -0.49 8.69
C GLU A 63 19.77 -0.16 8.08
N ALA A 64 20.66 0.43 8.86
CA ALA A 64 22.04 0.70 8.42
C ALA A 64 22.75 -0.60 8.02
N GLU A 65 22.64 -1.65 8.85
CA GLU A 65 23.27 -2.94 8.58
C GLU A 65 22.64 -3.66 7.37
N ALA A 66 21.31 -3.60 7.23
CA ALA A 66 20.59 -4.17 6.09
C ALA A 66 21.01 -3.50 4.77
N ASN A 67 21.16 -2.17 4.78
CA ASN A 67 21.65 -1.40 3.63
C ASN A 67 23.07 -1.79 3.23
N ILE A 68 23.99 -1.94 4.19
CA ILE A 68 25.36 -2.41 3.92
C ILE A 68 25.36 -3.80 3.27
N ARG A 69 24.44 -4.68 3.70
CA ARG A 69 24.28 -6.04 3.18
C ARG A 69 23.45 -6.14 1.90
N GLY A 70 22.88 -5.04 1.41
CA GLY A 70 22.04 -5.02 0.21
C GLY A 70 20.72 -5.78 0.35
N VAL A 71 20.17 -5.87 1.57
CA VAL A 71 18.90 -6.54 1.86
C VAL A 71 17.94 -5.58 2.57
N VAL A 72 16.65 -5.92 2.60
CA VAL A 72 15.67 -5.13 3.37
C VAL A 72 15.78 -5.45 4.87
N PRO A 73 15.45 -4.50 5.77
CA PRO A 73 15.51 -4.71 7.23
C PRO A 73 14.72 -5.94 7.70
N GLU A 74 13.55 -6.21 7.09
CA GLU A 74 12.73 -7.40 7.36
C GLU A 74 13.50 -8.70 7.14
N THR A 75 14.26 -8.80 6.04
CA THR A 75 15.06 -10.00 5.71
C THR A 75 16.16 -10.20 6.75
N LEU A 76 16.89 -9.13 7.10
CA LEU A 76 17.97 -9.21 8.07
C LEU A 76 17.45 -9.59 9.46
N ALA A 77 16.35 -8.98 9.90
CA ALA A 77 15.71 -9.30 11.18
C ALA A 77 15.27 -10.77 11.23
N ASN A 78 14.63 -11.27 10.17
CA ASN A 78 14.19 -12.66 10.12
C ASN A 78 15.37 -13.65 10.15
N LEU A 79 16.48 -13.33 9.45
CA LEU A 79 17.68 -14.16 9.47
C LEU A 79 18.27 -14.25 10.88
N TRP A 80 18.48 -13.12 11.55
CA TRP A 80 19.04 -13.09 12.90
C TRP A 80 18.12 -13.76 13.93
N LEU A 81 16.81 -13.56 13.82
CA LEU A 81 15.84 -14.26 14.68
C LEU A 81 15.92 -15.78 14.48
N ALA A 82 15.99 -16.24 13.24
CA ALA A 82 16.15 -17.67 12.94
C ALA A 82 17.44 -18.23 13.54
N GLU A 83 18.58 -17.56 13.35
CA GLU A 83 19.87 -17.97 13.91
C GLU A 83 19.81 -18.13 15.45
N LYS A 84 19.22 -17.17 16.15
CA LYS A 84 19.09 -17.22 17.62
C LYS A 84 18.14 -18.31 18.10
N LEU A 85 17.01 -18.50 17.42
CA LEU A 85 16.05 -19.56 17.75
C LEU A 85 16.59 -20.96 17.46
N HIS A 86 17.40 -21.12 16.42
CA HIS A 86 18.07 -22.38 16.11
C HIS A 86 19.19 -22.70 17.10
N ALA A 87 19.98 -21.72 17.53
CA ALA A 87 21.05 -21.91 18.51
C ALA A 87 20.55 -22.17 19.94
N SER A 88 19.28 -21.86 20.23
CA SER A 88 18.65 -22.04 21.55
C SER A 88 17.88 -23.37 21.67
N LYS A 89 17.94 -24.22 20.64
CA LYS A 89 17.45 -25.60 20.65
C LYS A 89 18.61 -26.56 20.86
#